data_AF-A0A2T4RXQ0-F1
#
_entry.id   AF-A0A2T4RXQ0-F1
#
_cell.length_a   1.000
_cell.length_b   1.000
_cell.length_c   1.000
_cell.angle_alpha   90.00
_cell.angle_beta   90.00
_cell.angle_gamma   90.00
#
_symmetry.space_group_name_H-M   'P 1'
#
loop_
_entity.id
_entity.type
_entity.pdbx_description
1 polymer ?
#
loop_
_entity_poly.entity_id
_entity_poly.type
_entity_poly.pdbx_seq_one_letter_code
_entity_poly.pdbx_strand_id
1 'polypeptide(L)'
;FVVNRFQELFEQENLIEESQAEEWLRSTLQLITRELYNYAAANEDFRGMGTTAVVALIYDKRGIIANIGDSRAYLINSREIEQSTSDHSFVNHLVMTGQITEEEAFTHPQRNIITKVMGTDKFVVADIYVK
;
A
#
# COMPACT_ATOMS: atom_id res chain seq x y z
N PHE A 1 0.54 -14.87 3.37
CA PHE A 1 -0.79 -14.45 3.89
C PHE A 1 -1.45 -13.43 2.97
N VAL A 2 -0.98 -12.17 2.91
CA VAL A 2 -1.68 -11.06 2.23
C VAL A 2 -1.96 -11.32 0.75
N VAL A 3 -0.95 -11.72 -0.03
CA VAL A 3 -1.12 -12.00 -1.47
C VAL A 3 -2.17 -13.10 -1.71
N ASN A 4 -2.04 -14.23 -1.02
CA ASN A 4 -2.98 -15.34 -1.14
C ASN A 4 -4.41 -14.91 -0.78
N ARG A 5 -4.56 -14.15 0.31
CA ARG A 5 -5.87 -13.70 0.77
C ARG A 5 -6.50 -12.70 -0.19
N PHE A 6 -5.70 -11.80 -0.77
CA PHE A 6 -6.15 -10.88 -1.81
C PHE A 6 -6.59 -11.65 -3.06
N GLN A 7 -5.80 -12.64 -3.49
CA GLN A 7 -6.12 -13.49 -4.64
C GLN A 7 -7.46 -14.22 -4.43
N GLU A 8 -7.67 -14.85 -3.27
CA GLU A 8 -8.93 -15.53 -2.95
C GLU A 8 -10.15 -14.60 -3.04
N LEU A 9 -10.03 -13.37 -2.54
CA LEU A 9 -11.13 -12.39 -2.58
C LEU A 9 -11.36 -11.88 -4.00
N PHE A 10 -10.29 -11.64 -4.75
CA PHE A 10 -10.38 -11.23 -6.16
C PHE A 10 -11.00 -12.32 -7.04
N GLU A 11 -10.64 -13.60 -6.85
CA GLU A 11 -11.18 -14.73 -7.62
C GLU A 11 -12.66 -15.03 -7.31
N GLN A 12 -13.20 -14.54 -6.20
CA GLN A 12 -14.62 -14.63 -5.86
C GLN A 12 -15.46 -13.57 -6.57
N GLU A 13 -14.84 -12.52 -7.08
CA GLU A 13 -15.52 -11.47 -7.83
C GLU A 13 -15.70 -11.89 -9.29
N ASN A 14 -16.93 -11.78 -9.80
CA ASN A 14 -17.19 -11.98 -11.23
C ASN A 14 -16.76 -10.78 -12.08
N LEU A 15 -16.96 -9.56 -11.54
CA LEU A 15 -16.61 -8.29 -12.19
C LEU A 15 -16.53 -7.20 -11.12
N ILE A 16 -15.43 -6.43 -11.14
CA ILE A 16 -15.30 -5.20 -10.36
C ILE A 16 -15.39 -4.03 -11.36
N GLU A 17 -16.51 -3.32 -11.38
CA GLU A 17 -16.67 -2.14 -12.23
C GLU A 17 -15.64 -1.06 -11.86
N GLU A 18 -15.15 -0.29 -12.85
CA GLU A 18 -14.18 0.80 -12.61
C GLU A 18 -14.70 1.80 -11.56
N SER A 19 -16.00 2.08 -11.58
CA SER A 19 -16.70 2.96 -10.62
C SER A 19 -16.66 2.45 -9.17
N GLN A 20 -16.43 1.14 -8.97
CA GLN A 20 -16.43 0.48 -7.67
C GLN A 20 -15.02 0.11 -7.21
N ALA A 21 -14.02 0.15 -8.10
CA ALA A 21 -12.70 -0.39 -7.82
C ALA A 21 -12.00 0.27 -6.64
N GLU A 22 -12.15 1.59 -6.48
CA GLU A 22 -11.56 2.30 -5.34
C GLU A 22 -12.09 1.78 -4.00
N GLU A 23 -13.42 1.66 -3.88
CA GLU A 23 -14.07 1.19 -2.66
C GLU A 23 -13.80 -0.29 -2.43
N TRP A 24 -13.79 -1.09 -3.50
CA TRP A 24 -13.44 -2.50 -3.43
C TRP A 24 -12.00 -2.71 -2.92
N LEU A 25 -11.03 -1.96 -3.44
CA LEU A 25 -9.64 -2.01 -2.96
C LEU A 25 -9.52 -1.58 -1.50
N ARG A 26 -10.18 -0.47 -1.11
CA ARG A 26 -10.17 0.02 0.28
C ARG A 26 -10.74 -1.01 1.25
N SER A 27 -11.93 -1.52 0.97
CA SER A 27 -12.63 -2.48 1.83
C SER A 27 -11.90 -3.82 1.91
N THR A 28 -11.38 -4.32 0.78
CA THR A 28 -10.61 -5.57 0.70
C THR A 28 -9.32 -5.47 1.49
N LEU A 29 -8.50 -4.44 1.29
CA LEU A 29 -7.25 -4.26 2.02
C LEU A 29 -7.49 -4.02 3.53
N GLN A 30 -8.56 -3.33 3.89
CA GLN A 30 -8.95 -3.14 5.30
C GLN A 30 -9.41 -4.45 5.95
N LEU A 31 -10.11 -5.32 5.21
CA LEU A 31 -10.46 -6.67 5.67
C LEU A 31 -9.19 -7.51 5.92
N ILE A 32 -8.30 -7.58 4.93
CA ILE A 32 -7.05 -8.35 5.02
C ILE A 32 -6.16 -7.81 6.15
N THR A 33 -6.09 -6.50 6.34
CA THR A 33 -5.35 -5.87 7.45
C THR A 33 -5.85 -6.37 8.80
N ARG A 34 -7.18 -6.39 9.00
CA ARG A 34 -7.80 -6.85 10.24
C ARG A 34 -7.56 -8.35 10.46
N GLU A 35 -7.66 -9.17 9.42
CA GLU A 35 -7.38 -10.61 9.49
C GLU A 35 -5.89 -10.86 9.84
N LEU A 36 -4.97 -10.13 9.21
CA LEU A 36 -3.54 -10.21 9.47
C LEU A 36 -3.19 -9.81 10.92
N TYR A 37 -3.78 -8.72 11.41
CA TYR A 37 -3.61 -8.28 12.80
C TYR A 37 -4.07 -9.36 13.79
N ASN A 38 -5.25 -9.94 13.56
CA ASN A 38 -5.79 -10.98 14.45
C ASN A 38 -4.93 -12.24 14.40
N TYR A 39 -4.43 -12.62 13.22
CA TYR A 39 -3.51 -13.75 13.07
C TYR A 39 -2.18 -13.49 13.79
N ALA A 40 -1.60 -12.29 13.67
CA ALA A 40 -0.39 -11.89 14.37
C ALA A 40 -0.57 -11.88 15.91
N ALA A 41 -1.75 -11.48 16.39
CA ALA A 41 -2.06 -11.45 17.82
C ALA A 41 -2.32 -12.84 18.42
N ALA A 42 -2.80 -13.79 17.63
CA ALA A 42 -3.12 -15.15 18.07
C ALA A 42 -1.91 -16.11 18.07
N ASN A 43 -0.84 -15.77 17.34
CA ASN A 43 0.35 -16.60 17.20
C ASN A 43 1.58 -15.86 17.75
N GLU A 44 2.17 -16.35 18.84
CA GLU A 44 3.31 -15.68 19.49
C GLU A 44 4.50 -15.50 18.54
N ASP A 45 4.77 -16.48 17.67
CA ASP A 45 5.85 -16.45 16.68
C ASP A 45 5.69 -15.33 15.63
N PHE A 46 4.47 -14.83 15.45
CA PHE A 46 4.13 -13.80 14.46
C PHE A 46 3.75 -12.47 15.10
N ARG A 47 3.96 -12.32 16.41
CA ARG A 47 3.60 -11.11 17.13
C ARG A 47 4.33 -9.90 16.54
N GLY A 48 3.56 -8.91 16.12
CA GLY A 48 4.09 -7.67 15.53
C GLY A 48 4.53 -7.79 14.07
N MET A 49 4.26 -8.91 13.39
CA MET A 49 4.49 -8.99 11.95
C MET A 49 3.65 -7.96 11.21
N GLY A 50 4.18 -7.48 10.09
CA GLY A 50 3.47 -6.59 9.19
C GLY A 50 4.07 -6.64 7.81
N THR A 51 3.34 -6.10 6.84
CA THR A 51 3.80 -6.01 5.45
C THR A 51 3.29 -4.74 4.80
N THR A 52 4.01 -4.28 3.79
CA THR A 52 3.48 -3.32 2.84
C THR A 52 2.55 -4.02 1.85
N ALA A 53 1.74 -3.24 1.13
CA ALA A 53 0.99 -3.70 -0.03
C ALA A 53 0.86 -2.58 -1.06
N VAL A 54 1.20 -2.88 -2.31
CA VAL A 54 0.86 -2.07 -3.47
C VAL A 54 0.14 -2.96 -4.47
N VAL A 55 -1.03 -2.54 -4.92
CA VAL A 55 -1.92 -3.33 -5.78
C VAL A 55 -2.46 -2.43 -6.88
N ALA A 56 -2.57 -2.95 -8.10
CA ALA A 56 -3.19 -2.25 -9.21
C ALA A 56 -4.30 -3.10 -9.83
N LEU A 57 -5.50 -2.54 -9.96
CA LEU A 57 -6.56 -3.05 -10.82
C LEU A 57 -6.44 -2.39 -12.19
N ILE A 58 -6.37 -3.21 -13.24
CA ILE A 58 -6.13 -2.75 -14.61
C ILE A 58 -7.42 -2.83 -15.42
N TYR A 59 -7.79 -1.70 -15.99
CA TYR A 59 -8.87 -1.54 -16.96
C TYR A 59 -8.29 -1.16 -18.32
N ASP A 60 -9.12 -1.13 -19.37
CA ASP A 60 -8.68 -0.90 -20.76
C ASP A 60 -7.74 0.32 -20.91
N LYS A 61 -8.08 1.46 -20.28
CA LYS A 61 -7.33 2.72 -20.42
C LYS A 61 -6.84 3.30 -19.10
N ARG A 62 -7.08 2.62 -17.99
CA ARG A 62 -6.83 3.15 -16.64
C ARG A 62 -6.34 2.09 -15.68
N GLY A 63 -5.50 2.50 -14.74
CA GLY A 63 -5.08 1.71 -13.59
C GLY A 63 -5.56 2.36 -12.30
N ILE A 64 -6.15 1.58 -11.40
CA ILE A 64 -6.51 2.02 -10.06
C ILE A 64 -5.54 1.35 -9.08
N ILE A 65 -4.69 2.15 -8.45
CA ILE A 65 -3.61 1.70 -7.59
C ILE A 65 -3.99 1.95 -6.13
N ALA A 66 -3.82 0.95 -5.27
CA ALA A 66 -3.89 1.08 -3.82
C ALA A 66 -2.50 0.88 -3.20
N ASN A 67 -2.12 1.76 -2.26
CA ASN A 67 -0.85 1.66 -1.54
C ASN A 67 -1.02 1.71 -0.01
N ILE A 68 -0.30 0.81 0.68
CA ILE A 68 -0.04 0.80 2.11
C ILE A 68 1.43 0.47 2.31
N GLY A 69 2.28 1.49 2.39
CA GLY A 69 3.66 1.35 2.84
C GLY A 69 4.59 2.22 2.01
N ASP A 70 5.86 1.86 2.00
CA ASP A 70 6.92 2.45 1.18
C ASP A 70 7.25 1.62 -0.07
N SER A 71 6.46 0.58 -0.36
CA SER A 71 6.44 -0.04 -1.69
C SER A 71 5.83 0.92 -2.71
N ARG A 72 6.20 0.76 -3.98
CA ARG A 72 5.95 1.79 -5.00
C ARG A 72 5.35 1.24 -6.28
N ALA A 73 4.50 2.04 -6.91
CA ALA A 73 4.08 1.85 -8.30
C ALA A 73 4.62 2.99 -9.17
N TYR A 74 5.04 2.65 -10.39
CA TYR A 74 5.61 3.59 -11.35
C TYR A 74 4.92 3.46 -12.71
N LEU A 75 4.71 4.60 -13.37
CA LEU A 75 4.41 4.67 -14.79
C LEU A 75 5.66 5.11 -15.52
N ILE A 76 6.06 4.35 -16.53
CA ILE A 76 7.31 4.56 -17.24
C ILE A 76 7.00 4.65 -18.73
N ASN A 77 7.43 5.75 -19.35
CA ASN A 77 7.37 5.92 -20.80
C ASN A 77 8.75 6.33 -21.34
N SER A 78 8.85 6.59 -22.65
CA SER A 78 10.14 6.94 -23.28
C SER A 78 10.76 8.27 -22.81
N ARG A 79 10.00 9.11 -22.09
CA ARG A 79 10.40 10.46 -21.69
C ARG A 79 10.59 10.61 -20.18
N GLU A 80 9.81 9.87 -19.39
CA GLU A 80 9.79 10.04 -17.94
C GLU A 80 9.50 8.76 -17.18
N ILE A 81 9.84 8.81 -15.89
CA ILE A 81 9.45 7.86 -14.86
C ILE A 81 8.65 8.64 -13.82
N GLU A 82 7.39 8.29 -13.64
CA GLU A 82 6.50 8.91 -12.67
C GLU A 82 6.21 7.92 -11.54
N GLN A 83 6.62 8.27 -10.32
CA GLN A 83 6.17 7.55 -9.14
C GLN A 83 4.69 7.86 -8.89
N SER A 84 3.84 6.85 -9.01
CA SER A 84 2.39 7.00 -8.85
C SER A 84 1.95 7.07 -7.38
N THR A 85 2.73 6.49 -6.48
CA THR A 85 2.42 6.35 -5.05
C THR A 85 3.27 7.29 -4.20
N SER A 86 2.77 7.70 -3.03
CA SER A 86 3.58 8.35 -1.99
C SER A 86 4.02 7.33 -0.95
N ASP A 87 5.29 7.37 -0.55
CA ASP A 87 5.81 6.45 0.47
C ASP A 87 5.23 6.80 1.84
N HIS A 88 4.66 5.82 2.54
CA HIS A 88 4.35 5.98 3.96
C HIS A 88 5.59 5.74 4.81
N SER A 89 6.57 6.64 4.71
CA SER A 89 7.80 6.60 5.50
C SER A 89 8.02 7.90 6.26
N PHE A 90 8.79 7.81 7.35
CA PHE A 90 9.13 8.97 8.18
C PHE A 90 9.89 10.03 7.37
N VAL A 91 10.85 9.59 6.54
CA VAL A 91 11.64 10.49 5.71
C VAL A 91 10.80 11.17 4.64
N ASN A 92 9.83 10.47 4.05
CA ASN A 92 8.92 11.10 3.08
C ASN A 92 8.06 12.18 3.77
N HIS A 93 7.63 11.96 5.01
CA HIS A 93 6.95 13.01 5.79
C HIS A 93 7.84 14.24 6.03
N LEU A 94 9.12 14.05 6.33
CA LEU A 94 10.08 15.16 6.47
C LEU A 94 10.26 15.93 5.16
N VAL A 95 10.35 15.22 4.03
CA VAL A 95 10.42 15.84 2.68
C VAL A 95 9.15 16.65 2.40
N MET A 96 7.97 16.05 2.59
CA MET A 96 6.68 16.72 2.34
C MET A 96 6.46 17.96 3.23
N THR A 97 7.05 17.99 4.42
CA THR A 97 6.98 19.14 5.34
C THR A 97 8.13 20.14 5.15
N GLY A 98 9.02 19.91 4.19
CA GLY A 98 10.16 20.79 3.87
C GLY A 98 11.26 20.78 4.94
N GLN A 99 11.29 19.78 5.82
CA GLN A 99 12.31 19.64 6.87
C GLN A 99 13.62 19.10 6.32
N ILE A 100 13.56 18.28 5.27
CA ILE A 100 14.71 17.76 4.53
C ILE A 100 14.41 17.78 3.03
N THR A 101 15.46 17.72 2.23
CA THR A 101 15.40 17.51 0.78
C THR A 101 15.24 16.03 0.42
N GLU A 102 14.85 15.74 -0.83
CA GLU A 102 14.80 14.36 -1.33
C GLU A 102 16.17 13.67 -1.26
N GLU A 103 17.26 14.40 -1.55
CA GLU A 103 18.64 13.89 -1.47
C GLU A 103 19.02 13.48 -0.04
N GLU A 104 18.66 14.30 0.95
CA GLU A 104 18.88 14.01 2.36
C GLU A 104 18.06 12.79 2.82
N ALA A 105 16.85 12.59 2.30
CA ALA A 105 16.02 11.43 2.63
C ALA A 105 16.70 10.09 2.29
N PHE A 106 17.44 10.02 1.17
CA PHE A 106 18.15 8.79 0.76
C PHE A 106 19.24 8.35 1.74
N THR A 107 19.87 9.30 2.44
CA THR A 107 20.98 9.02 3.37
C THR A 107 20.58 9.14 4.84
N HIS A 108 19.33 9.54 5.11
CA HIS A 108 18.84 9.77 6.47
C HIS A 108 18.95 8.50 7.34
N PRO A 109 19.38 8.63 8.62
CA PRO A 109 19.54 7.49 9.52
C PRO A 109 18.23 6.74 9.79
N GLN A 110 17.10 7.45 9.67
CA GLN A 110 15.75 6.90 9.90
C GLN A 110 14.98 6.57 8.61
N ARG A 111 15.66 6.40 7.46
CA ARG A 111 15.00 6.12 6.17
C ARG A 111 14.19 4.81 6.13
N ASN A 112 14.49 3.88 7.03
CA ASN A 112 13.79 2.58 7.12
C ASN A 112 12.53 2.62 8.02
N ILE A 113 12.16 3.78 8.58
CA ILE A 113 10.97 3.90 9.42
C ILE A 113 9.74 4.07 8.53
N ILE A 114 8.90 3.04 8.48
CA ILE A 114 7.61 3.03 7.79
C ILE A 114 6.52 3.53 8.75
N THR A 115 5.68 4.46 8.30
CA THR A 115 4.61 5.09 9.10
C THR A 115 3.25 4.44 8.91
N LYS A 116 3.05 3.62 7.86
CA LYS A 116 1.81 2.87 7.61
C LYS A 116 2.15 1.46 7.11
N VAL A 117 1.70 0.43 7.84
CA VAL A 117 1.99 -1.00 7.56
C VAL A 117 0.73 -1.82 7.81
N MET A 118 0.47 -2.84 7.00
CA MET A 118 -0.64 -3.77 7.26
C MET A 118 -0.29 -4.72 8.40
N GLY A 119 -1.23 -4.95 9.32
CA GLY A 119 -1.13 -5.99 10.37
C GLY A 119 -0.59 -5.50 11.72
N THR A 120 0.02 -4.31 11.79
CA THR A 120 0.42 -3.70 13.07
C THR A 120 -0.75 -3.08 13.81
N ASP A 121 -1.75 -2.60 13.07
CA ASP A 121 -2.97 -1.99 13.58
C ASP A 121 -4.20 -2.67 12.95
N LYS A 122 -5.33 -2.61 13.66
CA LYS A 122 -6.61 -3.16 13.17
C LYS A 122 -7.19 -2.35 12.00
N PHE A 123 -6.80 -1.09 11.87
CA PHE A 123 -7.39 -0.16 10.91
C PHE A 123 -6.29 0.62 10.20
N VAL A 124 -6.25 0.49 8.87
CA VAL A 124 -5.26 1.13 8.01
C VAL A 124 -5.95 1.52 6.71
N VAL A 125 -5.93 2.81 6.39
CA VAL A 125 -6.55 3.33 5.16
C VAL A 125 -5.52 3.30 4.03
N ALA A 126 -5.82 2.57 2.97
CA ALA A 126 -5.03 2.58 1.75
C ALA A 126 -5.13 3.94 1.03
N ASP A 127 -4.03 4.41 0.46
CA ASP A 127 -4.04 5.53 -0.46
C ASP A 127 -4.45 5.01 -1.85
N ILE A 128 -5.30 5.75 -2.57
CA ILE A 128 -5.81 5.35 -3.89
C ILE A 128 -5.36 6.37 -4.93
N TYR A 129 -4.87 5.86 -6.07
CA TYR A 129 -4.41 6.65 -7.20
C TYR A 129 -5.06 6.14 -8.48
N VAL A 130 -5.73 7.02 -9.22
CA VAL A 130 -6.28 6.72 -10.55
C VAL A 130 -5.28 7.21 -11.60
N LYS A 131 -4.90 6.33 -12.52
CA LYS A 131 -3.91 6.57 -13.56
C LYS A 131 -4.44 6.19 -14.94
#